data_AF-A0A524QST3-F1
#
_entry.id   AF-A0A524QST3-F1
#
_cell.length_a   1.000
_cell.length_b   1.000
_cell.length_c   1.000
_cell.angle_alpha   90.00
_cell.angle_beta   90.00
_cell.angle_gamma   90.00
#
_symmetry.space_group_name_H-M   'P 1'
#
loop_
_entity.id
_entity.type
_entity.pdbx_description
1 polymer ?
#
loop_
_entity_poly.entity_id
_entity_poly.type
_entity_poly.pdbx_seq_one_letter_code
_entity_poly.pdbx_strand_id
1 'polypeptide(L)'
;MIYEIIRTYNGSVGAYIRDDDGNMVGPLPFDGTHSPDGFEFGYGGSGPAELAKSILTAHLGKEPPSALYRQFLFDRIAALPRGIGRRARHRIMTEAIDDWLDEVEIWDEETDMVVPYRETEGAK
;
A
#
# COMPACT_ATOMS: atom_id res chain seq x y z
N MET A 1 -10.46 -8.05 -5.24
CA MET A 1 -9.33 -7.69 -6.13
C MET A 1 -8.02 -8.10 -5.47
N ILE A 2 -6.93 -8.19 -6.23
CA ILE A 2 -5.61 -8.59 -5.71
C ILE A 2 -4.53 -7.59 -6.15
N TYR A 3 -3.73 -7.11 -5.21
CA TYR A 3 -2.56 -6.27 -5.47
C TYR A 3 -1.31 -7.13 -5.49
N GLU A 4 -0.72 -7.29 -6.68
CA GLU A 4 0.48 -8.11 -6.87
C GLU A 4 1.73 -7.24 -7.00
N ILE A 5 2.72 -7.49 -6.14
CA ILE A 5 3.97 -6.75 -6.07
C ILE A 5 5.10 -7.71 -6.46
N ILE A 6 5.91 -7.34 -7.44
CA ILE A 6 6.96 -8.20 -7.98
C ILE A 6 8.27 -7.43 -8.03
N ARG A 7 9.29 -7.90 -7.28
CA ARG A 7 10.67 -7.50 -7.53
C ARG A 7 11.25 -8.38 -8.62
N THR A 8 11.75 -7.77 -9.70
CA THR A 8 12.36 -8.50 -10.80
C THR A 8 13.84 -8.81 -10.53
N TYR A 9 14.48 -9.54 -11.45
CA TYR A 9 15.89 -9.91 -11.34
C TYR A 9 16.86 -8.72 -11.37
N ASN A 10 16.47 -7.60 -11.98
CA ASN A 10 17.30 -6.39 -12.03
C ASN A 10 17.10 -5.47 -10.80
N GLY A 11 16.26 -5.88 -9.85
CA GLY A 11 15.96 -5.11 -8.64
C GLY A 11 14.73 -4.21 -8.73
N SER A 12 14.26 -3.85 -9.93
CA SER A 12 13.07 -3.02 -10.13
C SER A 12 11.81 -3.71 -9.60
N VAL A 13 10.88 -2.92 -9.07
CA VAL A 13 9.59 -3.40 -8.58
C VAL A 13 8.48 -2.99 -9.54
N GLY A 14 7.68 -3.96 -9.97
CA GLY A 14 6.41 -3.74 -10.64
C GLY A 14 5.26 -4.05 -9.68
N ALA A 15 4.21 -3.23 -9.72
CA ALA A 15 2.98 -3.45 -8.95
C ALA A 15 1.77 -3.45 -9.90
N TYR A 16 0.88 -4.42 -9.71
CA TYR A 16 -0.22 -4.70 -10.62
C TYR A 16 -1.50 -4.99 -9.86
N ILE A 17 -2.62 -4.67 -10.49
CA ILE A 17 -3.96 -5.02 -10.04
C ILE A 17 -4.40 -6.27 -10.82
N ARG A 18 -4.92 -7.25 -10.09
CA ARG A 18 -5.56 -8.44 -10.63
C ARG A 18 -6.99 -8.55 -10.12
N ASP A 19 -7.85 -9.18 -10.91
CA ASP A 19 -9.17 -9.60 -10.44
C ASP A 19 -9.05 -10.83 -9.51
N ASP A 20 -10.19 -11.30 -8.99
CA ASP A 20 -10.23 -12.41 -8.04
C ASP A 20 -9.90 -13.76 -8.68
N ASP A 21 -10.07 -13.87 -9.99
CA ASP A 21 -9.62 -15.03 -10.80
C ASP A 21 -8.10 -14.98 -11.09
N GLY A 22 -7.44 -13.88 -10.74
CA GLY A 22 -6.00 -13.66 -10.93
C GLY A 22 -5.63 -13.12 -12.31
N ASN A 23 -6.59 -12.76 -13.15
CA ASN A 23 -6.32 -12.11 -14.44
C ASN A 23 -5.76 -10.71 -14.22
N MET A 24 -4.89 -10.28 -15.14
CA MET A 24 -4.31 -8.95 -15.09
C MET A 24 -5.36 -7.90 -15.45
N VAL A 25 -5.63 -6.96 -14.54
CA VAL A 25 -6.48 -5.80 -14.80
C VAL A 25 -5.65 -4.63 -15.32
N GLY A 26 -4.49 -4.39 -14.72
CA GLY A 26 -3.59 -3.33 -15.14
C GLY A 26 -2.45 -3.06 -14.16
N PRO A 27 -1.57 -2.09 -14.47
CA PRO A 27 -0.58 -1.61 -13.51
C PRO A 27 -1.26 -0.86 -12.36
N LEU A 28 -0.63 -0.87 -11.19
CA LEU A 28 -1.03 -0.02 -10.08
C LEU A 28 -0.79 1.47 -10.46
N PRO A 29 -1.70 2.41 -10.14
CA PRO A 29 -1.47 3.82 -10.39
C PRO A 29 -0.19 4.32 -9.70
N PHE A 30 0.60 5.12 -10.40
CA PHE A 30 1.86 5.67 -9.92
C PHE A 30 1.92 7.14 -10.31
N ASP A 31 2.05 8.03 -9.33
CA ASP A 31 2.19 9.47 -9.56
C ASP A 31 3.64 9.95 -9.38
N GLY A 32 4.50 9.14 -8.72
CA GLY A 32 5.93 9.40 -8.57
C GLY A 32 6.25 10.51 -7.58
N THR A 33 5.28 10.93 -6.77
CA THR A 33 5.41 12.06 -5.84
C THR A 33 6.47 11.81 -4.77
N HIS A 34 6.54 10.58 -4.24
CA HIS A 34 7.47 10.24 -3.16
C HIS A 34 8.75 9.58 -3.66
N SER A 35 8.73 8.87 -4.79
CA SER A 35 9.93 8.22 -5.33
C SER A 35 9.96 8.25 -6.86
N PRO A 36 10.79 9.10 -7.46
CA PRO A 36 11.06 9.08 -8.90
C PRO A 36 11.65 7.74 -9.38
N ASP A 37 12.33 7.03 -8.47
CA ASP A 37 12.97 5.74 -8.73
C ASP A 37 11.99 4.55 -8.73
N GLY A 38 10.73 4.79 -8.36
CA GLY A 38 9.63 3.83 -8.43
C GLY A 38 9.28 3.15 -7.11
N PHE A 39 8.51 2.06 -7.22
CA PHE A 39 8.05 1.30 -6.07
C PHE A 39 9.19 0.49 -5.41
N GLU A 40 9.05 0.28 -4.10
CA GLU A 40 9.95 -0.56 -3.29
C GLU A 40 9.15 -1.23 -2.16
N PHE A 41 9.73 -2.23 -1.49
CA PHE A 41 9.12 -2.89 -0.33
C PHE A 41 10.16 -3.59 0.56
N GLY A 42 9.75 -3.96 1.78
CA GLY A 42 10.59 -4.68 2.74
C GLY A 42 11.53 -3.80 3.56
N TYR A 43 11.24 -2.49 3.63
CA TYR A 43 11.86 -1.52 4.53
C TYR A 43 10.98 -0.26 4.64
N GLY A 44 11.25 0.62 5.61
CA GLY A 44 10.62 1.94 5.70
C GLY A 44 11.37 2.98 4.86
N GLY A 45 10.66 3.71 3.99
CA GLY A 45 11.25 4.73 3.13
C GLY A 45 10.28 5.27 2.07
N SER A 46 10.79 6.08 1.14
CA SER A 46 9.97 6.77 0.14
C SER A 46 9.37 5.86 -0.94
N GLY A 47 10.14 4.93 -1.53
CA GLY A 47 9.61 3.97 -2.50
C GLY A 47 8.55 3.02 -1.92
N PRO A 48 8.72 2.49 -0.70
CA PRO A 48 7.65 1.79 0.02
C PRO A 48 6.45 2.69 0.33
N ALA A 49 6.65 4.00 0.57
CA ALA A 49 5.55 4.92 0.88
C ALA A 49 4.70 5.20 -0.36
N GLU A 50 5.36 5.36 -1.50
CA GLU A 50 4.73 5.46 -2.81
C GLU A 50 3.89 4.21 -3.11
N LEU A 51 4.44 3.01 -2.87
CA LEU A 51 3.70 1.76 -3.05
C LEU A 51 2.47 1.67 -2.13
N ALA A 52 2.62 2.05 -0.85
CA ALA A 52 1.52 2.07 0.11
C ALA A 52 0.40 3.03 -0.33
N LYS A 53 0.76 4.25 -0.71
CA LYS A 53 -0.19 5.27 -1.21
C LYS A 53 -0.92 4.74 -2.44
N SER A 54 -0.20 4.23 -3.43
CA SER A 54 -0.78 3.71 -4.67
C SER A 54 -1.75 2.55 -4.47
N ILE A 55 -1.45 1.63 -3.55
CA ILE A 55 -2.36 0.51 -3.21
C ILE A 55 -3.65 1.06 -2.61
N LEU A 56 -3.55 1.92 -1.60
CA LEU A 56 -4.72 2.49 -0.93
C LEU A 56 -5.53 3.39 -1.86
N THR A 57 -4.91 4.19 -2.73
CA THR A 57 -5.61 4.98 -3.74
C THR A 57 -6.43 4.09 -4.67
N ALA A 58 -5.84 2.99 -5.14
CA ALA A 58 -6.53 2.04 -6.00
C ALA A 58 -7.66 1.28 -5.27
N HIS A 59 -7.51 1.01 -3.97
CA HIS A 59 -8.51 0.32 -3.14
C HIS A 59 -9.68 1.23 -2.75
N LEU A 60 -9.39 2.45 -2.28
CA LEU A 60 -10.39 3.40 -1.80
C LEU A 60 -11.05 4.22 -2.92
N GLY A 61 -10.46 4.22 -4.13
CA GLY A 61 -10.91 5.04 -5.24
C GLY A 61 -10.68 6.56 -5.07
N LYS A 62 -9.92 6.95 -4.03
CA LYS A 62 -9.54 8.34 -3.71
C LYS A 62 -8.17 8.37 -3.04
N GLU A 63 -7.52 9.53 -3.07
CA GLU A 63 -6.22 9.69 -2.40
C GLU A 63 -6.37 9.52 -0.87
N PRO A 64 -5.61 8.60 -0.23
CA PRO A 64 -5.67 8.39 1.21
C PRO A 64 -4.97 9.53 1.98
N PRO A 65 -5.38 9.83 3.22
CA PRO A 65 -4.66 10.77 4.06
C PRO A 65 -3.25 10.26 4.38
N SER A 66 -2.33 11.19 4.67
CA SER A 66 -0.92 10.88 4.87
C SER A 66 -0.66 9.96 6.06
N ALA A 67 -1.42 10.13 7.14
CA ALA A 67 -1.36 9.26 8.30
C ALA A 67 -1.68 7.80 7.94
N LEU A 68 -2.70 7.56 7.11
CA LEU A 68 -3.15 6.22 6.74
C LEU A 68 -2.12 5.48 5.87
N TYR A 69 -1.63 6.08 4.79
CA TYR A 69 -0.68 5.36 3.92
C TYR A 69 0.68 5.18 4.60
N ARG A 70 1.07 6.08 5.53
CA ARG A 70 2.28 5.90 6.33
C ARG A 70 2.13 4.74 7.32
N GLN A 71 0.95 4.57 7.93
CA GLN A 71 0.68 3.44 8.79
C GLN A 71 0.68 2.12 7.99
N PHE A 72 0.01 2.10 6.84
CA PHE A 72 0.02 0.94 5.93
C PHE A 72 1.42 0.55 5.46
N LEU A 73 2.29 1.54 5.22
CA LEU A 73 3.69 1.31 4.91
C LEU A 73 4.36 0.47 5.99
N PHE A 74 4.24 0.84 7.26
CA PHE A 74 4.96 0.14 8.33
C PHE A 74 4.34 -1.23 8.61
N ASP A 75 3.01 -1.31 8.61
CA ASP A 75 2.29 -2.54 8.97
C ASP A 75 2.34 -3.61 7.89
N ARG A 76 2.28 -3.21 6.62
CA ARG A 76 2.15 -4.15 5.50
C ARG A 76 3.35 -4.13 4.57
N ILE A 77 3.76 -2.96 4.06
CA ILE A 77 4.75 -2.88 2.97
C ILE A 77 6.19 -3.10 3.44
N ALA A 78 6.57 -2.53 4.58
CA ALA A 78 7.89 -2.69 5.17
C ALA A 78 8.10 -4.11 5.72
N ALA A 79 7.01 -4.78 6.11
CA ALA A 79 7.01 -6.15 6.61
C ALA A 79 7.15 -7.20 5.49
N LEU A 80 6.92 -6.84 4.23
CA LEU A 80 7.06 -7.79 3.12
C LEU A 80 8.49 -8.33 3.03
N PRO A 81 8.68 -9.67 2.98
CA PRO A 81 10.01 -10.23 2.79
C PRO A 81 10.69 -9.67 1.53
N ARG A 82 11.82 -8.96 1.70
CA ARG A 82 12.52 -8.33 0.58
C ARG A 82 13.01 -9.36 -0.46
N GLY A 83 13.24 -10.60 -0.02
CA GLY A 83 13.82 -11.70 -0.79
C GLY A 83 15.32 -11.54 -0.94
N ILE A 84 16.12 -12.45 -0.39
CA ILE A 84 17.57 -12.47 -0.63
C ILE A 84 17.83 -13.32 -1.87
N GLY A 85 18.43 -12.76 -2.93
CA GLY A 85 19.04 -13.56 -4.00
C GLY A 85 18.21 -13.92 -5.25
N ARG A 86 17.05 -13.28 -5.51
CA ARG A 86 16.30 -13.11 -6.79
C ARG A 86 14.79 -13.34 -6.63
N ARG A 87 14.01 -12.57 -7.41
CA ARG A 87 12.54 -12.55 -7.59
C ARG A 87 11.70 -12.78 -6.32
N ALA A 88 11.23 -11.70 -5.72
CA ALA A 88 10.18 -11.74 -4.71
C ALA A 88 8.82 -11.40 -5.34
N ARG A 89 7.78 -12.13 -4.96
CA ARG A 89 6.40 -11.87 -5.36
C ARG A 89 5.52 -11.90 -4.12
N HIS A 90 4.75 -10.84 -3.92
CA HIS A 90 3.79 -10.71 -2.84
C HIS A 90 2.41 -10.41 -3.41
N ARG A 91 1.37 -10.87 -2.71
CA ARG A 91 -0.02 -10.56 -3.02
C ARG A 91 -0.69 -10.04 -1.76
N ILE A 92 -1.38 -8.93 -1.89
CA ILE A 92 -2.22 -8.36 -0.85
C ILE A 92 -3.65 -8.42 -1.38
N MET A 93 -4.52 -9.12 -0.65
CA MET A 93 -5.92 -9.26 -1.02
C MET A 93 -6.72 -8.06 -0.53
N THR A 94 -7.79 -7.69 -1.25
CA THR A 94 -8.75 -6.65 -0.82
C THR A 94 -9.22 -6.88 0.61
N GLU A 95 -9.56 -8.11 0.98
CA GLU A 95 -10.03 -8.48 2.31
C GLU A 95 -8.98 -8.19 3.40
N ALA A 96 -7.70 -8.47 3.12
CA ALA A 96 -6.63 -8.18 4.07
C ALA A 96 -6.39 -6.67 4.26
N ILE A 97 -6.79 -5.84 3.29
CA ILE A 97 -6.79 -4.39 3.41
C ILE A 97 -8.02 -3.94 4.17
N ASP A 98 -9.21 -4.48 3.88
CA ASP A 98 -10.45 -4.16 4.60
C ASP A 98 -10.35 -4.50 6.09
N ASP A 99 -9.88 -5.71 6.42
CA ASP A 99 -9.62 -6.13 7.80
C ASP A 99 -8.64 -5.17 8.51
N TRP A 100 -7.59 -4.74 7.80
CA TRP A 100 -6.65 -3.77 8.35
C TRP A 100 -7.28 -2.38 8.52
N LEU A 101 -8.13 -1.94 7.58
CA LEU A 101 -8.83 -0.65 7.68
C LEU A 101 -9.82 -0.62 8.84
N ASP A 102 -10.41 -1.76 9.19
CA ASP A 102 -11.34 -1.89 10.31
C ASP A 102 -10.63 -1.80 11.67
N GLU A 103 -9.34 -2.12 11.72
CA GLU A 103 -8.53 -2.15 12.95
C GLU A 103 -7.57 -0.96 13.09
N VAL A 104 -7.15 -0.34 11.99
CA VAL A 104 -6.08 0.66 12.02
C VAL A 104 -6.54 1.95 12.71
N GLU A 105 -5.71 2.41 13.64
CA GLU A 105 -5.82 3.75 14.21
C GLU A 105 -4.80 4.68 13.55
N ILE A 106 -5.23 5.91 13.27
CA ILE A 106 -4.40 6.94 12.67
C ILE A 106 -4.39 8.19 13.53
N TRP A 107 -3.31 8.96 13.44
CA TRP A 107 -3.25 10.29 14.02
C TRP A 107 -4.19 11.23 13.26
N ASP A 108 -5.15 11.80 13.97
CA ASP A 108 -6.03 12.86 13.48
C ASP A 108 -5.51 14.22 13.95
N GLU A 109 -5.18 15.07 12.97
CA GLU A 109 -4.65 16.41 13.22
C GLU A 109 -5.72 17.36 13.80
N GLU A 110 -7.01 17.09 13.60
CA GLU A 110 -8.09 17.94 14.12
C GLU A 110 -8.29 17.75 15.61
N THR A 111 -8.29 16.49 16.07
CA THR A 111 -8.51 16.14 17.47
C THR A 111 -7.22 16.03 18.28
N ASP A 112 -6.05 16.02 17.63
CA ASP A 112 -4.72 15.79 18.26
C ASP A 112 -4.67 14.42 18.96
N MET A 113 -5.36 13.43 18.38
CA MET A 113 -5.54 12.09 18.97
C MET A 113 -5.31 10.98 17.94
N VAL A 114 -4.99 9.79 18.45
CA VAL A 114 -5.03 8.54 17.67
C VAL A 114 -6.47 8.02 17.72
N VAL A 115 -7.08 7.83 16.55
CA VAL A 115 -8.48 7.40 16.40
C VAL A 115 -8.61 6.31 15.33
N PRO A 116 -9.58 5.40 15.43
CA PRO A 116 -9.86 4.43 14.38
C PRO A 116 -10.16 5.11 13.04
N TYR A 117 -9.52 4.65 11.95
CA TYR A 117 -9.68 5.28 10.64
C TYR A 117 -11.15 5.32 10.19
N ARG A 118 -11.93 4.26 10.45
CA ARG A 118 -13.35 4.20 10.11
C ARG A 118 -14.19 5.29 10.77
N GLU A 119 -13.81 5.76 11.95
CA GLU A 119 -14.48 6.86 12.63
C GLU A 119 -14.17 8.22 11.97
N THR A 120 -12.98 8.36 11.36
CA THR A 120 -12.59 9.57 10.62
C THR A 120 -13.33 9.73 9.29
N GLU A 121 -13.76 8.64 8.67
CA GLU A 121 -14.53 8.65 7.42
C GLU A 121 -16.00 8.98 7.65
N GLY A 122 -16.56 8.64 8.81
CA GLY A 122 -17.95 8.94 9.19
C GLY A 122 -18.19 10.37 9.71
N ALA A 123 -17.12 11.12 9.97
CA ALA A 123 -17.16 12.48 10.50
C ALA A 123 -17.14 13.59 9.42
N LYS A 124 -17.08 13.23 8.13
CA LYS A 124 -16.98 14.16 6.98
C LYS A 124 -18.23 14.18 6.11
#